data_AF-A0A2D9WKQ9-F1
#
_entry.id   AF-A0A2D9WKQ9-F1
#
_cell.length_a   1.000
_cell.length_b   1.000
_cell.length_c   1.000
_cell.angle_alpha   90.00
_cell.angle_beta   90.00
_cell.angle_gamma   90.00
#
_symmetry.space_group_name_H-M   'P 1'
#
loop_
_entity.id
_entity.type
_entity.pdbx_description
1 polymer ?
#
loop_
_entity_poly.entity_id
_entity_poly.type
_entity_poly.pdbx_seq_one_letter_code
_entity_poly.pdbx_strand_id
1 'polypeptide(L)'
;MIMAKNSEDAAKISRKGGGGSREYMQSFQDGRSRAGCDSCGFDMRRPDDYGSEKDKSRSENHCSTCYVNGKYVHKAKDLSEFVSLAVQDLADQRGQSTGKLKLTLKKELKNLPRWK
;
A
#
# COMPACT_ATOMS: atom_id res chain seq x y z
N MET A 1 -29.84 -33.03 -34.67
CA MET A 1 -29.59 -32.12 -33.53
C MET A 1 -28.18 -32.45 -33.00
N ILE A 2 -27.20 -31.58 -33.30
CA ILE A 2 -26.46 -30.74 -32.32
C ILE A 2 -25.55 -31.61 -31.41
N MET A 3 -24.22 -31.45 -31.30
CA MET A 3 -23.22 -30.53 -31.87
C MET A 3 -21.84 -31.19 -31.70
N ALA A 4 -20.88 -30.77 -32.53
CA ALA A 4 -19.51 -31.23 -32.55
C ALA A 4 -18.74 -30.88 -31.26
N LYS A 5 -17.87 -31.82 -30.86
CA LYS A 5 -16.84 -31.67 -29.82
C LYS A 5 -15.80 -30.66 -30.28
N ASN A 6 -15.67 -29.53 -29.57
CA ASN A 6 -14.53 -28.63 -29.74
C ASN A 6 -13.51 -28.89 -28.63
N SER A 7 -12.38 -29.45 -29.06
CA SER A 7 -11.01 -29.10 -28.66
C SER A 7 -10.87 -28.13 -27.47
N GLU A 8 -10.74 -28.70 -26.28
CA GLU A 8 -10.13 -28.06 -25.12
C GLU A 8 -9.01 -28.96 -24.62
N ASP A 9 -7.93 -29.02 -25.40
CA ASP A 9 -6.67 -29.60 -24.94
C ASP A 9 -5.60 -28.51 -24.92
N ALA A 10 -4.68 -28.69 -23.97
CA ALA A 10 -3.39 -28.02 -23.88
C ALA A 10 -3.37 -26.53 -23.49
N ALA A 11 -3.64 -26.26 -22.22
CA ALA A 11 -2.93 -25.17 -21.53
C ALA A 11 -2.66 -25.48 -20.03
N LYS A 12 -2.12 -26.67 -19.74
CA LYS A 12 -1.33 -26.85 -18.51
C LYS A 12 0.11 -26.43 -18.78
N ILE A 13 0.45 -25.16 -18.49
CA ILE A 13 1.84 -24.78 -18.17
C ILE A 13 1.84 -24.03 -16.85
N SER A 14 2.23 -24.79 -15.83
CA SER A 14 2.64 -24.35 -14.49
C SER A 14 3.56 -23.13 -14.55
N ARG A 15 3.20 -22.06 -13.82
CA ARG A 15 4.19 -21.18 -13.18
C ARG A 15 3.67 -20.83 -11.79
N LYS A 16 4.43 -21.23 -10.77
CA LYS A 16 4.24 -20.86 -9.37
C LYS A 16 3.97 -19.35 -9.26
N GLY A 17 2.75 -18.99 -8.89
CA GLY A 17 2.38 -17.65 -8.46
C GLY A 17 1.31 -17.82 -7.40
N GLY A 18 1.57 -17.35 -6.18
CA GLY A 18 0.67 -17.50 -5.04
C GLY A 18 -0.67 -16.82 -5.31
N GLY A 19 -1.65 -17.58 -5.81
CA GLY A 19 -3.00 -17.11 -6.09
C GLY A 19 -3.85 -17.23 -4.83
N GLY A 20 -4.14 -16.12 -4.18
CA GLY A 20 -5.26 -16.06 -3.24
C GLY A 20 -6.59 -16.30 -3.98
N SER A 21 -7.64 -16.61 -3.23
CA SER A 21 -8.96 -17.01 -3.75
C SER A 21 -9.52 -16.06 -4.82
N ARG A 22 -10.46 -16.56 -5.65
CA ARG A 22 -11.16 -15.73 -6.64
C ARG A 22 -11.85 -14.52 -6.00
N GLU A 23 -12.40 -14.69 -4.80
CA GLU A 23 -12.94 -13.61 -3.97
C GLU A 23 -11.86 -12.63 -3.51
N TYR A 24 -10.68 -13.12 -3.11
CA TYR A 24 -9.50 -12.29 -2.81
C TYR A 24 -9.09 -11.46 -4.04
N MET A 25 -9.02 -12.07 -5.24
CA MET A 25 -8.72 -11.35 -6.49
C MET A 25 -9.80 -10.33 -6.89
N GLN A 26 -11.07 -10.56 -6.52
CA GLN A 26 -12.17 -9.63 -6.78
C GLN A 26 -12.10 -8.41 -5.85
N SER A 27 -11.68 -8.58 -4.59
CA SER A 27 -11.44 -7.47 -3.66
C SER A 27 -10.34 -6.49 -4.11
N PHE A 28 -9.34 -6.94 -4.90
CA PHE A 28 -8.36 -6.04 -5.54
C PHE A 28 -8.96 -5.23 -6.70
N GLN A 29 -10.06 -5.68 -7.30
CA GLN A 29 -10.70 -5.02 -8.43
C GLN A 29 -11.73 -3.99 -7.98
N ASP A 30 -12.50 -4.27 -6.93
CA ASP A 30 -13.46 -3.32 -6.33
C ASP A 30 -12.77 -2.21 -5.52
N GLY A 31 -11.60 -2.47 -4.93
CA GLY A 31 -10.80 -1.49 -4.19
C GLY A 31 -9.92 -0.58 -5.05
N ARG A 32 -10.21 -0.39 -6.35
CA ARG A 32 -9.39 0.43 -7.28
C ARG A 32 -9.41 1.94 -7.01
N SER A 33 -9.86 2.39 -5.84
CA SER A 33 -9.46 3.68 -5.31
C SER A 33 -8.01 3.55 -4.84
N ARG A 34 -7.04 3.88 -5.69
CA ARG A 34 -5.63 4.03 -5.28
C ARG A 34 -5.50 5.21 -4.33
N ALA A 35 -5.95 5.05 -3.09
CA ALA A 35 -5.71 5.98 -2.02
C ALA A 35 -4.28 5.74 -1.53
N GLY A 36 -3.34 6.53 -2.07
CA GLY A 36 -2.00 6.60 -1.52
C GLY A 36 -2.04 7.36 -0.21
N CYS A 37 -1.31 6.89 0.81
CA CYS A 37 -1.17 7.64 2.05
C CYS A 37 -0.47 8.98 1.80
N ASP A 38 -1.10 10.08 2.18
CA ASP A 38 -0.57 11.44 2.00
C ASP A 38 0.72 11.70 2.79
N SER A 39 1.05 10.85 3.75
CA SER A 39 2.28 10.96 4.56
C SER A 39 3.46 10.17 4.00
N CYS A 40 3.24 8.93 3.56
CA CYS A 40 4.33 8.01 3.23
C CYS A 40 4.22 7.42 1.82
N GLY A 41 3.20 7.78 1.05
CA GLY A 41 2.96 7.27 -0.30
C GLY A 41 2.66 5.78 -0.34
N PHE A 42 2.27 5.17 0.80
CA PHE A 42 1.89 3.76 0.85
C PHE A 42 0.55 3.55 0.13
N ASP A 43 0.50 2.63 -0.83
CA ASP A 43 -0.73 2.22 -1.50
C ASP A 43 -1.63 1.47 -0.50
N MET A 44 -2.69 2.12 -0.02
CA MET A 44 -3.68 1.50 0.85
C MET A 44 -4.64 0.67 -0.02
N ARG A 45 -4.60 -0.66 0.10
CA ARG A 45 -5.38 -1.58 -0.74
C ARG A 45 -6.44 -2.34 0.06
N ARG A 46 -6.22 -2.51 1.35
CA ARG A 46 -7.08 -3.24 2.27
C ARG A 46 -7.66 -2.29 3.30
N PRO A 47 -8.86 -2.56 3.84
CA PRO A 47 -9.43 -1.79 4.94
C PRO A 47 -8.50 -1.63 6.16
N ASP A 48 -7.64 -2.60 6.42
CA ASP A 48 -6.67 -2.62 7.53
C ASP A 48 -5.45 -1.73 7.29
N ASP A 49 -5.20 -1.36 6.03
CA ASP A 49 -4.11 -0.44 5.68
C ASP A 49 -4.43 0.99 6.10
N TYR A 50 -5.71 1.32 6.31
CA TYR A 50 -6.17 2.67 6.65
C TYR A 50 -5.97 2.97 8.13
N GLY A 51 -5.56 4.20 8.41
CA GLY A 51 -5.40 4.73 9.75
C GLY A 51 -6.72 4.84 10.50
N SER A 52 -6.63 5.22 11.77
CA SER A 52 -7.80 5.43 12.62
C SER A 52 -7.91 6.88 13.07
N GLU A 53 -9.10 7.44 12.98
CA GLU A 53 -9.46 8.74 13.56
C GLU A 53 -9.77 8.61 15.07
N LYS A 54 -10.00 9.74 15.76
CA LYS A 54 -10.29 9.75 17.21
C LYS A 54 -11.57 9.00 17.59
N ASP A 55 -12.52 8.95 16.67
CA ASP A 55 -13.81 8.26 16.79
C ASP A 55 -13.73 6.77 16.40
N LYS A 56 -12.52 6.25 16.12
CA LYS A 56 -12.23 4.90 15.61
C LYS A 56 -12.72 4.65 14.18
N SER A 57 -13.20 5.66 13.47
CA SER A 57 -13.45 5.56 12.04
C SER A 57 -12.13 5.42 11.27
N ARG A 58 -12.22 4.93 10.02
CA ARG A 58 -11.05 4.78 9.15
C ARG A 58 -10.67 6.14 8.56
N SER A 59 -9.39 6.46 8.57
CA SER A 59 -8.85 7.64 7.89
C SER A 59 -8.93 7.42 6.38
N GLU A 60 -9.36 8.42 5.61
CA GLU A 60 -9.45 8.30 4.15
C GLU A 60 -8.08 8.46 3.45
N ASN A 61 -7.19 9.26 4.05
CA ASN A 61 -5.97 9.74 3.38
C ASN A 61 -4.67 9.22 4.03
N HIS A 62 -4.76 8.50 5.14
CA HIS A 62 -3.59 8.08 5.90
C HIS A 62 -3.62 6.60 6.23
N CYS A 63 -2.45 5.97 6.20
CA CYS A 63 -2.32 4.56 6.55
C CYS A 63 -2.18 4.34 8.06
N SER A 64 -2.46 3.12 8.50
CA SER A 64 -2.36 2.66 9.89
C SER A 64 -0.96 2.77 10.48
N THR A 65 0.09 2.75 9.65
CA THR A 65 1.46 3.00 10.12
C THR A 65 1.73 4.49 10.39
N CYS A 66 1.13 5.38 9.59
CA CYS A 66 1.42 6.81 9.68
C CYS A 66 0.48 7.57 10.62
N TYR A 67 -0.74 7.09 10.81
CA TYR A 67 -1.79 7.80 11.53
C TYR A 67 -2.68 6.83 12.31
N VAL A 68 -2.72 7.01 13.62
CA VAL A 68 -3.42 6.13 14.56
C VAL A 68 -4.11 6.97 15.63
N ASN A 69 -5.37 6.65 15.95
CA ASN A 69 -6.18 7.33 16.95
C ASN A 69 -6.21 8.86 16.79
N GLY A 70 -6.32 9.34 15.55
CA GLY A 70 -6.40 10.76 15.25
C GLY A 70 -5.07 11.52 15.37
N LYS A 71 -3.93 10.81 15.36
CA LYS A 71 -2.60 11.39 15.54
C LYS A 71 -1.58 10.74 14.62
N TYR A 72 -0.67 11.55 14.09
CA TYR A 72 0.49 11.03 13.37
C TYR A 72 1.44 10.31 14.32
N VAL A 73 1.84 9.10 13.95
CA VAL A 73 2.82 8.29 14.70
C VAL A 73 4.17 9.01 14.69
N HIS A 74 4.62 9.45 13.51
CA HIS A 74 5.80 10.29 13.37
C HIS A 74 5.40 11.78 13.37
N LYS A 75 5.73 12.48 14.46
CA LYS A 75 5.48 13.92 14.65
C LYS A 75 6.54 14.79 13.95
N ALA A 76 6.87 14.45 12.72
CA ALA A 76 7.77 15.27 11.91
C ALA A 76 7.07 16.54 11.44
N LYS A 77 7.76 17.68 11.52
CA LYS A 77 7.33 18.97 10.97
C LYS A 77 7.61 19.05 9.48
N ASP A 78 8.75 18.51 9.05
CA ASP A 78 9.25 18.59 7.69
C ASP A 78 9.54 17.21 7.10
N LEU A 79 9.57 17.12 5.77
CA LEU A 79 9.87 15.86 5.06
C LEU A 79 11.23 15.27 5.45
N SER A 80 12.26 16.11 5.64
CA SER A 80 13.60 15.61 6.01
C SER A 80 13.62 15.01 7.42
N GLU A 81 12.85 15.57 8.33
CA GLU A 81 12.67 15.02 9.68
C GLU A 81 11.88 13.72 9.62
N PHE A 82 10.80 13.67 8.84
CA PHE A 82 10.00 12.47 8.63
C PHE A 82 10.84 11.32 8.09
N VAL A 83 11.62 11.56 7.03
CA VAL A 83 12.51 10.54 6.47
C VAL A 83 13.53 10.07 7.51
N SER A 84 14.01 10.95 8.39
CA SER A 84 14.96 10.53 9.43
C SER A 84 14.32 9.65 10.50
N LEU A 85 13.06 9.92 10.86
CA LEU A 85 12.30 9.16 11.85
C LEU A 85 11.74 7.84 11.29
N ALA A 86 11.19 7.85 10.08
CA ALA A 86 10.45 6.74 9.51
C ALA A 86 11.31 5.82 8.61
N VAL A 87 12.55 6.20 8.25
CA VAL A 87 13.39 5.37 7.36
C VAL A 87 13.63 3.98 7.90
N GLN A 88 13.79 3.79 9.21
CA GLN A 88 14.04 2.47 9.80
C GLN A 88 12.80 1.60 9.64
N ASP A 89 11.65 2.08 10.13
CA ASP A 89 10.36 1.38 9.96
C ASP A 89 10.05 1.06 8.49
N LEU A 90 10.31 2.01 7.58
CA LEU A 90 10.09 1.82 6.15
C LEU A 90 11.11 0.86 5.51
N ALA A 91 12.35 0.84 6.01
CA ALA A 91 13.38 -0.09 5.58
C ALA A 91 13.02 -1.52 5.98
N ASP A 92 12.58 -1.71 7.22
CA ASP A 92 12.13 -3.00 7.74
C ASP A 92 10.90 -3.51 6.99
N GLN A 93 9.91 -2.64 6.76
CA GLN A 93 8.71 -2.98 6.00
C GLN A 93 8.99 -3.30 4.52
N ARG A 94 9.97 -2.63 3.91
CA ARG A 94 10.32 -2.83 2.49
C ARG A 94 11.42 -3.87 2.27
N GLY A 95 12.06 -4.36 3.34
CA GLY A 95 13.26 -5.20 3.26
C GLY A 95 14.42 -4.51 2.53
N GLN A 96 14.55 -3.18 2.67
CA GLN A 96 15.56 -2.38 1.99
C GLN A 96 16.55 -1.76 2.97
N SER A 97 17.76 -1.43 2.52
CA SER A 97 18.71 -0.68 3.35
C SER A 97 18.34 0.81 3.42
N THR A 98 18.52 1.38 4.61
CA THR A 98 18.11 2.76 4.93
C THR A 98 18.85 3.81 4.10
N GLY A 99 20.10 3.56 3.70
CA GLY A 99 20.94 4.52 2.97
C GLY A 99 20.32 4.99 1.66
N LYS A 100 20.04 4.05 0.74
CA LYS A 100 19.41 4.37 -0.56
C LYS A 100 17.96 4.81 -0.38
N LEU A 101 17.27 4.25 0.62
CA LEU A 101 15.86 4.54 0.89
C LEU A 101 15.63 6.01 1.25
N LYS A 102 16.49 6.65 2.05
CA LYS A 102 16.36 8.09 2.39
C LYS A 102 16.30 8.99 1.16
N LEU A 103 17.19 8.75 0.19
CA LEU A 103 17.28 9.57 -1.03
C LEU A 103 16.03 9.38 -1.90
N THR A 104 15.57 8.15 -2.05
CA THR A 104 14.35 7.83 -2.79
C THR A 104 13.12 8.44 -2.10
N LEU A 105 12.96 8.25 -0.79
CA LEU A 105 11.82 8.79 -0.04
C LEU A 105 11.74 10.31 -0.14
N LYS A 106 12.85 11.04 -0.04
CA LYS A 106 12.83 12.50 -0.21
C LYS A 106 12.30 12.92 -1.59
N LYS A 107 12.63 12.17 -2.65
CA LYS A 107 12.19 12.50 -4.02
C LYS A 107 10.73 12.14 -4.26
N GLU A 108 10.29 10.99 -3.75
CA GLU A 108 8.92 10.48 -3.94
C GLU A 108 7.91 11.25 -3.08
N LEU A 109 8.25 11.51 -1.82
CA LEU A 109 7.33 12.08 -0.85
C LEU A 109 7.15 13.60 -0.99
N LYS A 110 8.08 14.33 -1.63
CA LYS A 110 8.01 15.80 -1.74
C LYS A 110 6.74 16.34 -2.42
N ASN A 111 6.05 15.51 -3.20
CA ASN A 111 4.85 15.90 -3.93
C ASN A 111 3.56 15.49 -3.21
N LEU A 112 3.65 14.83 -2.05
CA LEU A 112 2.48 14.38 -1.31
C LEU A 112 1.82 15.54 -0.55
N PRO A 113 0.49 15.49 -0.32
CA PRO A 113 -0.25 16.58 0.31
C PRO A 113 0.26 17.00 1.69
N ARG A 114 0.83 16.08 2.48
CA ARG A 114 1.39 16.43 3.81
C ARG A 114 2.66 17.27 3.75
N TRP A 115 3.43 17.16 2.66
CA TRP A 115 4.77 17.73 2.53
C TRP A 115 4.85 18.86 1.50
N LYS A 116 3.72 19.19 0.88
CA LYS A 116 3.56 20.30 -0.05
C LYS A 116 3.13 21.55 0.72
#